data_AF-W2TED4-F1
#
_entry.id   AF-W2TED4-F1
#
_cell.length_a   1.000
_cell.length_b   1.000
_cell.length_c   1.000
_cell.angle_alpha   90.00
_cell.angle_beta   90.00
_cell.angle_gamma   90.00
#
_symmetry.space_group_name_H-M   'P 1'
#
loop_
_entity.id
_entity.type
_entity.pdbx_description
1 polymer ?
#
loop_
_entity_poly.entity_id
_entity_poly.type
_entity_poly.pdbx_seq_one_letter_code
_entity_poly.pdbx_strand_id
1 'polypeptide(L)'
;KGVSRSKRACITDPSGFWDPLIPINYTFDSSLSSDVVALIRQGIRYWTTNTCMSFRENPNGINRLRFYSGSGCWSYVGKQPTWPSQDVSIGDGCNN
;
A
#
# COMPACT_ATOMS: atom_id res chain seq x y z
N LYS A 1 33.98 6.55 18.40
CA LYS A 1 32.56 6.64 18.82
C LYS A 1 31.69 6.17 17.67
N GLY A 2 31.02 5.02 17.78
CA GLY A 2 30.14 4.50 16.73
C GLY A 2 28.86 5.32 16.66
N VAL A 3 28.47 5.75 15.46
CA VAL A 3 27.22 6.47 15.24
C VAL A 3 26.07 5.50 15.54
N SER A 4 25.25 5.82 16.55
CA SER A 4 24.03 5.08 16.84
C SER A 4 23.15 5.06 15.59
N ARG A 5 22.85 3.87 15.04
CA ARG A 5 21.91 3.75 13.92
C ARG A 5 20.53 4.25 14.39
N SER A 6 20.01 5.29 13.72
CA SER A 6 18.60 5.66 13.88
C SER A 6 17.72 4.47 13.45
N LYS A 7 16.72 4.13 14.26
CA LYS A 7 15.76 3.07 13.94
C LYS A 7 14.87 3.57 12.78
N ARG A 8 14.94 2.89 11.63
CA ARG A 8 14.19 3.25 10.40
C ARG A 8 12.87 2.48 10.27
N ALA A 9 12.21 2.24 11.38
CA ALA A 9 11.00 1.40 11.39
C ALA A 9 9.75 2.17 10.96
N CYS A 10 9.73 3.50 11.16
CA CYS A 10 8.60 4.36 10.86
C CYS A 10 9.06 5.63 10.15
N ILE A 11 8.23 6.14 9.25
CA ILE A 11 8.38 7.50 8.73
C ILE A 11 8.06 8.48 9.86
N THR A 12 8.85 9.53 9.99
CA THR A 12 8.63 10.60 10.97
C THR A 12 8.10 11.88 10.33
N ASP A 13 8.20 12.02 9.01
CA ASP A 13 7.63 13.14 8.27
C ASP A 13 6.11 12.95 8.08
N PRO A 14 5.27 13.85 8.63
CA PRO A 14 3.81 13.77 8.48
C PRO A 14 3.32 13.82 7.04
N SER A 15 4.10 14.37 6.10
CA SER A 15 3.73 14.43 4.68
C SER A 15 3.50 13.04 4.08
N GLY A 16 4.22 12.04 4.60
CA GLY A 16 4.12 10.63 4.21
C GLY A 16 3.03 9.84 4.92
N PHE A 17 2.21 10.48 5.77
CA PHE A 17 1.16 9.78 6.51
C PHE A 17 -0.15 9.71 5.72
N TRP A 18 -0.86 8.60 5.90
CA TRP A 18 -2.24 8.47 5.49
C TRP A 18 -3.14 9.09 6.57
N ASP A 19 -4.11 9.90 6.16
CA ASP A 19 -5.09 10.48 7.08
C ASP A 19 -6.11 9.38 7.45
N PRO A 20 -6.24 8.98 8.73
CA PRO A 20 -7.17 7.92 9.13
C PRO A 20 -8.64 8.28 8.90
N LEU A 21 -8.97 9.56 8.74
CA LEU A 21 -10.34 10.03 8.44
C LEU A 21 -10.69 9.93 6.95
N ILE A 22 -9.70 9.72 6.09
CA ILE A 22 -9.87 9.68 4.63
C ILE A 22 -9.56 8.27 4.12
N PRO A 23 -10.49 7.61 3.40
CA PRO A 23 -10.21 6.28 2.85
C PRO A 23 -9.03 6.30 1.87
N ILE A 24 -8.11 5.35 2.05
CA ILE A 24 -7.00 5.12 1.14
C ILE A 24 -7.57 4.56 -0.17
N ASN A 25 -7.42 5.30 -1.26
CA ASN A 25 -7.87 4.85 -2.57
C ASN A 25 -6.97 3.69 -3.05
N TYR A 26 -7.55 2.66 -3.68
CA TYR A 26 -6.76 1.60 -4.31
C TYR A 26 -7.38 1.08 -5.61
N THR A 27 -6.56 0.37 -6.39
CA THR A 27 -6.94 -0.28 -7.65
C THR A 27 -6.14 -1.56 -7.89
N PHE A 28 -6.72 -2.46 -8.68
CA PHE A 28 -6.05 -3.64 -9.22
C PHE A 28 -5.69 -3.42 -10.67
N ASP A 29 -4.45 -3.71 -11.02
CA ASP A 29 -4.04 -3.80 -12.42
C ASP A 29 -4.50 -5.11 -13.06
N SER A 30 -4.74 -5.08 -14.37
CA SER A 30 -5.14 -6.25 -15.17
C SER A 30 -4.13 -7.41 -15.16
N SER A 31 -2.89 -7.16 -14.74
CA SER A 31 -1.85 -8.18 -14.59
C SER A 31 -2.08 -9.16 -13.42
N LEU A 32 -2.99 -8.85 -12.49
CA LEU A 32 -3.28 -9.72 -11.34
C LEU A 32 -4.33 -10.78 -11.70
N SER A 33 -4.12 -12.00 -11.21
CA SER A 33 -5.15 -13.05 -11.26
C SER A 33 -6.25 -12.81 -10.23
N SER A 34 -7.42 -13.42 -10.44
CA SER A 34 -8.56 -13.33 -9.50
C SER A 34 -8.20 -13.76 -8.08
N ASP A 35 -7.37 -14.79 -7.96
CA ASP A 35 -6.99 -15.36 -6.66
C ASP A 35 -6.10 -14.38 -5.89
N VAL A 36 -5.16 -13.73 -6.59
CA VAL A 36 -4.30 -12.71 -5.98
C VAL A 36 -5.11 -11.48 -5.60
N VAL A 37 -6.07 -11.07 -6.42
CA VAL A 37 -7.01 -9.99 -6.06
C VAL A 37 -7.79 -10.34 -4.78
N ALA A 38 -8.25 -11.58 -4.63
CA ALA A 38 -8.94 -12.04 -3.42
C ALA A 38 -8.03 -11.99 -2.18
N LEU A 39 -6.76 -12.43 -2.31
CA LEU A 39 -5.75 -12.34 -1.25
C LEU A 39 -5.47 -10.89 -0.84
N ILE A 40 -5.30 -9.98 -1.81
CA ILE A 40 -5.09 -8.56 -1.50
C ILE A 40 -6.32 -7.96 -0.79
N ARG A 41 -7.55 -8.29 -1.22
CA ARG A 41 -8.77 -7.86 -0.53
C ARG A 41 -8.85 -8.38 0.89
N GLN A 42 -8.39 -9.61 1.15
CA GLN A 42 -8.28 -10.16 2.51
C GLN A 42 -7.30 -9.35 3.36
N GLY A 43 -6.13 -9.00 2.82
CA GLY A 43 -5.16 -8.13 3.48
C GLY A 43 -5.71 -6.73 3.80
N ILE A 44 -6.42 -6.11 2.84
CA ILE A 44 -7.11 -4.83 3.04
C ILE A 44 -8.15 -4.95 4.16
N ARG A 45 -8.97 -6.02 4.14
CA ARG A 45 -9.99 -6.27 5.18
C ARG A 45 -9.36 -6.43 6.57
N TYR A 46 -8.23 -7.11 6.66
CA TYR A 46 -7.50 -7.26 7.91
C TYR A 46 -7.12 -5.89 8.49
N TRP A 47 -6.56 -4.99 7.69
CA TRP A 47 -6.23 -3.63 8.14
C TRP A 47 -7.45 -2.82 8.58
N THR A 48 -8.53 -2.85 7.81
CA THR A 48 -9.78 -2.15 8.15
C THR A 48 -10.41 -2.69 9.44
N THR A 49 -10.25 -3.97 9.73
CA THR A 49 -10.84 -4.61 10.93
C THR A 49 -10.02 -4.33 12.19
N ASN A 50 -8.70 -4.18 12.06
CA ASN A 50 -7.78 -4.09 13.20
C ASN A 50 -7.26 -2.68 13.47
N THR A 51 -7.60 -1.70 12.62
CA THR A 51 -7.14 -0.30 12.75
C THR A 51 -8.27 0.67 12.41
N CYS A 52 -8.03 1.97 12.62
CA CYS A 52 -8.93 3.02 12.16
C CYS A 52 -8.79 3.36 10.67
N MET A 53 -7.92 2.67 9.93
CA MET A 53 -7.76 2.91 8.50
C MET A 53 -8.93 2.35 7.71
N SER A 54 -9.33 3.06 6.66
CA SER A 54 -10.34 2.59 5.71
C SER A 54 -9.79 2.64 4.29
N PHE A 55 -10.35 1.81 3.41
CA PHE A 55 -9.89 1.66 2.03
C PHE A 55 -11.07 1.71 1.07
N ARG A 56 -10.89 2.34 -0.09
CA ARG A 56 -11.91 2.46 -1.12
C ARG A 56 -11.33 2.15 -2.49
N GLU A 57 -11.96 1.23 -3.21
CA GLU A 57 -11.59 0.96 -4.59
C GLU A 57 -12.04 2.13 -5.47
N ASN A 58 -11.09 2.87 -6.04
CA ASN A 58 -11.39 4.08 -6.82
C ASN A 58 -10.29 4.32 -7.87
N PRO A 59 -10.52 3.97 -9.15
CA PRO A 59 -9.53 4.15 -10.20
C PRO A 59 -9.21 5.60 -10.55
N ASN A 60 -10.11 6.52 -10.21
CA ASN A 60 -9.92 7.96 -10.40
C ASN A 60 -9.45 8.65 -9.10
N GLY A 61 -9.16 7.88 -8.05
CA GLY A 61 -8.65 8.40 -6.80
C GLY A 61 -7.22 8.94 -6.93
N ILE A 62 -6.97 10.09 -6.30
CA ILE A 62 -5.63 10.68 -6.11
C ILE A 62 -4.95 9.97 -4.94
N ASN A 63 -3.62 9.93 -4.95
CA ASN A 63 -2.76 9.22 -4.00
C ASN A 63 -3.26 7.78 -3.78
N ARG A 64 -3.55 7.05 -4.86
CA ARG A 64 -4.04 5.67 -4.76
C ARG A 64 -2.92 4.65 -4.71
N LEU A 65 -3.20 3.50 -4.12
CA LEU A 65 -2.37 2.31 -4.24
C LEU A 65 -2.77 1.52 -5.50
N ARG A 66 -1.84 1.26 -6.41
CA ARG A 66 -2.05 0.34 -7.54
C ARG A 66 -1.33 -0.97 -7.26
N PHE A 67 -2.10 -2.02 -7.02
CA PHE A 67 -1.57 -3.38 -6.92
C PHE A 67 -1.39 -3.95 -8.32
N TYR A 68 -0.24 -4.54 -8.60
CA TYR A 68 0.06 -5.14 -9.90
C TYR A 68 1.02 -6.32 -9.76
N SER A 69 1.06 -7.18 -10.78
CA SER A 69 2.00 -8.30 -10.83
C SER A 69 3.36 -7.82 -11.34
N GLY A 70 4.23 -7.40 -10.41
CA GLY A 70 5.59 -6.95 -10.70
C GLY A 70 6.66 -8.00 -10.42
N SER A 71 7.92 -7.57 -10.41
CA SER A 71 9.05 -8.42 -9.98
C SER A 71 9.24 -8.32 -8.47
N GLY A 72 9.06 -9.44 -7.78
CA GLY A 72 9.17 -9.55 -6.34
C GLY A 72 8.09 -8.77 -5.58
N CYS A 73 8.34 -8.55 -4.28
CA CYS A 73 7.35 -8.07 -3.34
C CYS A 73 7.85 -6.81 -2.65
N TRP A 74 7.27 -5.68 -3.02
CA TRP A 74 7.73 -4.40 -2.51
C TRP A 74 6.65 -3.34 -2.62
N SER A 75 6.81 -2.29 -1.81
CA SER A 75 6.00 -1.09 -1.86
C SER A 75 6.87 0.12 -1.50
N TYR A 76 6.37 1.31 -1.83
CA TYR A 76 6.85 2.51 -1.18
C TYR A 76 6.44 2.52 0.30
N VAL A 77 7.26 3.15 1.14
CA VAL A 77 6.93 3.36 2.55
C VAL A 77 6.12 4.65 2.65
N GLY A 78 4.93 4.56 3.25
CA GLY A 78 4.02 5.70 3.42
C GLY A 78 3.34 6.19 2.14
N LYS A 79 2.59 7.29 2.29
CA LYS A 79 1.92 8.00 1.20
C LYS A 79 2.95 8.76 0.38
N GLN A 80 2.84 8.71 -0.94
CA GLN A 80 3.56 9.59 -1.86
C GLN A 80 2.68 10.81 -2.16
N PRO A 81 2.80 11.93 -1.41
CA PRO A 81 1.81 13.00 -1.42
C PRO A 81 1.69 13.73 -2.75
N THR A 82 2.76 13.76 -3.55
CA THR A 82 2.79 14.44 -4.85
C THR A 82 2.37 13.54 -6.01
N TRP A 83 2.10 12.25 -5.77
CA TRP A 83 1.84 11.28 -6.83
C TRP A 83 0.35 10.92 -6.90
N PRO A 84 -0.24 10.83 -8.11
CA PRO A 84 -1.63 10.40 -8.25
C PRO A 84 -1.83 8.92 -7.90
N SER A 85 -0.80 8.10 -8.10
CA SER A 85 -0.80 6.67 -7.83
C SER A 85 0.60 6.24 -7.41
N GLN A 86 0.69 5.25 -6.51
CA GLN A 86 1.93 4.57 -6.14
C GLN A 86 1.73 3.06 -6.26
N ASP A 87 2.75 2.37 -6.76
CA ASP A 87 2.66 0.95 -7.04
C ASP A 87 2.98 0.08 -5.81
N VAL A 88 2.31 -1.07 -5.74
CA VAL A 88 2.58 -2.17 -4.81
C VAL A 88 2.74 -3.44 -5.64
N SER A 89 3.96 -3.97 -5.68
CA SER A 89 4.28 -5.17 -6.45
C SER A 89 3.91 -6.42 -5.66
N ILE A 90 3.00 -7.20 -6.22
CA ILE A 90 2.65 -8.55 -5.76
C ILE A 90 3.08 -9.53 -6.85
N GLY A 91 4.38 -9.78 -6.91
CA GLY A 91 4.99 -10.73 -7.85
C GLY A 91 5.09 -12.15 -7.32
N ASP A 92 5.78 -12.98 -8.08
CA ASP A 92 6.05 -14.37 -7.73
C ASP A 92 6.68 -14.49 -6.34
N GLY A 93 6.12 -15.38 -5.52
CA GLY A 93 6.57 -15.64 -4.16
C GLY A 93 5.82 -14.86 -3.07
N CYS A 94 4.95 -13.91 -3.44
CA CYS A 94 4.06 -13.20 -2.49
C CYS A 94 2.59 -13.24 -2.89
N ASN A 95 2.25 -14.15 -3.79
CA ASN A 95 0.94 -14.35 -4.38
C ASN A 95 0.19 -15.58 -3.84
N ASN A 96 0.63 -16.14 -2.70
CA ASN A 96 0.12 -17.37 -2.09
C ASN A 96 -0.25 -17.18 -0.62
#